data_AF-A0A531B520-F1
#
_entry.id   AF-A0A531B520-F1
#
_cell.length_a   1.000
_cell.length_b   1.000
_cell.length_c   1.000
_cell.angle_alpha   90.00
_cell.angle_beta   90.00
_cell.angle_gamma   90.00
#
_symmetry.space_group_name_H-M   'P 1'
#
loop_
_entity.id
_entity.type
_entity.pdbx_description
1 polymer ?
#
loop_
_entity_poly.entity_id
_entity_poly.type
_entity_poly.pdbx_seq_one_letter_code
_entity_poly.pdbx_strand_id
1 'polypeptide(L)'
;MIFERIAPEQHDTLDGVPEPSETPRLVGHDQAANMLASAYRSGKLPHALIFVGPVGIGKATLAFHLANHLLNHPAYEQAPEVLAVHDPASSLFRQIAT
;
A
#
# COMPACT_ATOMS: atom_id res chain seq x y z
N MET A 1 19.09 -9.88 -6.70
CA MET A 1 17.75 -10.21 -7.22
C MET A 1 17.42 -9.16 -8.25
N ILE A 2 17.33 -9.54 -9.53
CA ILE A 2 16.90 -8.63 -10.59
C ILE A 2 15.38 -8.57 -10.48
N PHE A 3 14.84 -7.39 -10.18
CA PHE A 3 13.40 -7.16 -10.14
C PHE A 3 12.93 -6.93 -11.58
N GLU A 4 11.92 -7.68 -12.00
CA GLU A 4 11.23 -7.48 -13.27
C GLU A 4 9.95 -6.70 -12.96
N ARG A 5 9.89 -5.46 -13.42
CA ARG A 5 8.74 -4.57 -13.27
C ARG A 5 7.66 -4.99 -14.27
N ILE A 6 6.47 -5.23 -13.75
CA ILE A 6 5.27 -5.69 -14.46
C ILE A 6 4.36 -4.49 -14.76
N ALA A 7 4.27 -3.53 -13.83
CA ALA A 7 3.51 -2.30 -14.03
C ALA A 7 4.15 -1.39 -15.11
N PRO A 8 3.36 -0.64 -15.90
CA PRO A 8 3.89 0.35 -16.83
C PRO A 8 4.60 1.48 -16.08
N GLU A 9 5.60 2.09 -16.72
CA GLU A 9 6.28 3.26 -16.15
C GLU A 9 5.28 4.42 -15.95
N GLN A 10 5.41 5.09 -14.82
CA GLN A 10 4.64 6.26 -14.45
C GLN A 10 5.55 7.48 -14.30
N HIS A 11 4.93 8.67 -14.17
CA HIS A 11 5.67 9.93 -14.05
C HIS A 11 6.65 9.94 -12.85
N ASP A 12 6.29 9.25 -11.76
CA ASP A 12 7.08 9.22 -10.52
C ASP A 12 7.91 7.93 -10.36
N THR A 13 8.06 7.16 -11.44
CA THR A 13 8.90 5.97 -11.47
C THR A 13 10.35 6.31 -11.11
N LEU A 14 10.98 5.45 -10.30
CA LEU A 14 12.37 5.57 -9.89
C LEU A 14 13.20 4.41 -10.45
N ASP A 15 14.32 4.73 -11.09
CA ASP A 15 15.21 3.72 -11.68
C ASP A 15 15.72 2.73 -10.63
N GLY A 16 15.61 1.44 -10.93
CA GLY A 16 16.06 0.35 -10.05
C GLY A 16 15.20 0.12 -8.81
N VAL A 17 14.03 0.77 -8.72
CA VAL A 17 13.05 0.57 -7.65
C VAL A 17 11.78 -0.06 -8.25
N PRO A 18 11.18 -1.09 -7.61
CA PRO A 18 9.88 -1.60 -8.03
C PRO A 18 8.81 -0.52 -7.99
N GLU A 19 7.75 -0.66 -8.79
CA GLU A 19 6.65 0.28 -8.72
C GLU A 19 5.99 0.23 -7.32
N PRO A 20 5.40 1.34 -6.84
CA PRO A 20 4.81 1.37 -5.51
C PRO A 20 3.72 0.31 -5.27
N SER A 21 2.96 -0.06 -6.32
CA SER A 21 1.95 -1.12 -6.32
C SER A 21 2.55 -2.53 -6.28
N GLU A 22 3.81 -2.68 -6.71
CA GLU A 22 4.55 -3.95 -6.77
C GLU A 22 5.43 -4.21 -5.56
N THR A 23 5.38 -3.33 -4.56
CA THR A 23 6.22 -3.44 -3.37
C THR A 23 5.49 -4.21 -2.27
N PRO A 24 5.82 -5.50 -2.01
CA PRO A 24 5.07 -6.32 -1.06
C PRO A 24 5.28 -5.92 0.41
N ARG A 25 6.39 -5.22 0.70
CA ARG A 25 6.79 -4.87 2.06
C ARG A 25 6.90 -3.36 2.23
N LEU A 26 6.21 -2.84 3.24
CA LEU A 26 6.34 -1.45 3.69
C LEU A 26 7.41 -1.35 4.80
N VAL A 27 8.20 -0.26 4.79
CA VAL A 27 9.26 -0.01 5.77
C VAL A 27 9.14 1.42 6.32
N GLY A 28 9.29 1.57 7.64
CA GLY A 28 9.40 2.86 8.35
C GLY A 28 8.09 3.62 8.63
N HIS A 29 7.02 3.34 7.87
CA HIS A 29 5.72 4.01 8.01
C HIS A 29 4.82 3.44 9.12
N ASP A 30 5.38 2.78 10.13
CA ASP A 30 4.61 2.02 11.14
C ASP A 30 3.56 2.90 11.84
N GLN A 31 3.93 4.13 12.24
CA GLN A 31 3.00 5.05 12.89
C GLN A 31 1.81 5.42 11.98
N ALA A 32 2.10 5.76 10.71
CA ALA A 32 1.06 6.15 9.76
C ALA A 32 0.18 4.95 9.37
N ALA A 33 0.78 3.78 9.15
CA ALA A 33 0.09 2.54 8.84
C ALA A 33 -0.88 2.13 9.96
N ASN A 34 -0.42 2.18 11.22
CA ASN A 34 -1.26 1.85 12.38
C ASN A 34 -2.41 2.85 12.57
N MET A 35 -2.16 4.14 12.36
CA MET A 35 -3.20 5.16 12.40
C MET A 35 -4.29 4.90 11.35
N LEU A 36 -3.89 4.58 10.11
CA LEU A 36 -4.82 4.31 9.01
C LEU A 36 -5.62 3.02 9.24
N ALA A 37 -4.97 1.94 9.67
CA ALA A 37 -5.64 0.67 9.98
C ALA A 37 -6.66 0.84 11.13
N SER A 38 -6.30 1.58 12.18
CA SER A 38 -7.22 1.90 13.29
C SER A 38 -8.39 2.78 12.85
N ALA A 39 -8.13 3.81 12.03
CA ALA A 39 -9.19 4.65 11.45
C ALA A 39 -10.15 3.83 10.59
N TYR A 40 -9.63 2.90 9.77
CA TYR A 40 -10.46 2.00 8.98
C TYR A 40 -11.31 1.10 9.86
N ARG A 41 -10.68 0.37 10.79
CA ARG A 41 -11.38 -0.58 11.67
C ARG A 41 -12.46 0.07 12.53
N SER A 42 -12.30 1.34 12.87
CA SER A 42 -13.30 2.11 13.63
C SER A 42 -14.41 2.74 12.76
N GLY A 43 -14.39 2.53 11.45
CA GLY A 43 -15.34 3.14 10.51
C GLY A 43 -15.15 4.65 10.34
N LYS A 44 -13.96 5.18 10.68
CA LYS A 44 -13.65 6.62 10.71
C LYS A 44 -12.59 7.03 9.68
N LEU A 45 -12.31 6.18 8.70
CA LEU A 45 -11.38 6.53 7.63
C LEU A 45 -11.97 7.67 6.78
N PRO A 46 -11.26 8.80 6.59
CA PRO A 46 -11.73 9.88 5.74
C PRO A 46 -11.91 9.45 4.29
N HIS A 47 -12.82 10.10 3.56
CA HIS A 47 -13.05 9.83 2.13
C HIS A 47 -11.86 10.18 1.22
N ALA A 48 -10.97 11.05 1.69
CA ALA A 48 -9.78 11.45 0.96
C ALA A 48 -8.58 11.51 1.92
N LEU A 49 -7.43 11.06 1.43
CA LEU A 49 -6.17 11.09 2.15
C LEU A 49 -5.13 11.85 1.32
N ILE A 50 -4.29 12.64 1.98
CA ILE A 50 -3.17 13.34 1.38
C ILE A 50 -1.90 12.87 2.08
N PHE A 51 -0.96 12.31 1.32
CA PHE A 51 0.34 11.86 1.82
C PHE A 51 1.40 12.90 1.50
N VAL A 52 2.06 13.43 2.53
CA VAL A 52 3.07 14.49 2.40
C VAL A 52 4.41 14.01 2.92
N GLY A 53 5.48 14.33 2.19
CA GLY A 53 6.85 13.99 2.58
C GLY A 53 7.82 13.98 1.40
N PRO A 54 9.13 13.79 1.65
CA PRO A 54 10.17 13.80 0.64
C PRO A 54 9.92 12.81 -0.52
N VAL A 55 10.51 13.09 -1.69
CA VAL A 55 10.51 12.14 -2.82
C VAL A 55 11.19 10.85 -2.40
N GLY A 56 10.65 9.70 -2.84
CA GLY A 56 11.21 8.38 -2.54
C GLY A 56 10.97 7.84 -1.12
N ILE A 57 10.32 8.58 -0.22
CA ILE A 57 10.07 8.11 1.17
C ILE A 57 9.07 6.94 1.27
N GLY A 58 8.41 6.52 0.18
CA GLY A 58 7.43 5.43 0.19
C GLY A 58 5.97 5.86 0.40
N LYS A 59 5.61 7.11 0.07
CA LYS A 59 4.23 7.63 0.18
C LYS A 59 3.22 6.80 -0.63
N ALA A 60 3.53 6.59 -1.91
CA ALA A 60 2.68 5.80 -2.80
C ALA A 60 2.60 4.35 -2.35
N THR A 61 3.71 3.77 -1.87
CA THR A 61 3.75 2.41 -1.33
C THR A 61 2.80 2.25 -0.14
N LEU A 62 2.81 3.19 0.81
CA LEU A 62 1.87 3.18 1.93
C LEU A 62 0.41 3.27 1.44
N ALA A 63 0.13 4.09 0.44
CA ALA A 63 -1.22 4.23 -0.13
C ALA A 63 -1.70 2.91 -0.79
N PHE A 64 -0.85 2.22 -1.55
CA PHE A 64 -1.18 0.92 -2.14
C PHE A 64 -1.33 -0.19 -1.10
N HIS A 65 -0.57 -0.14 0.00
CA HIS A 65 -0.75 -1.05 1.13
C HIS A 65 -2.10 -0.84 1.81
N LEU A 66 -2.51 0.41 2.01
CA LEU A 66 -3.85 0.72 2.49
C LEU A 66 -4.91 0.22 1.51
N ALA A 67 -4.79 0.49 0.22
CA ALA A 67 -5.75 0.05 -0.79
C ALA A 67 -5.93 -1.47 -0.79
N ASN A 68 -4.82 -2.24 -0.75
CA ASN A 68 -4.85 -3.69 -0.59
C ASN A 68 -5.57 -4.11 0.70
N HIS A 69 -5.31 -3.43 1.82
CA HIS A 69 -5.94 -3.75 3.08
C HIS A 69 -7.46 -3.55 3.03
N LEU A 70 -7.93 -2.43 2.45
CA LEU A 70 -9.36 -2.13 2.29
C LEU A 70 -10.05 -3.15 1.38
N LEU A 71 -9.41 -3.53 0.28
CA LEU A 71 -9.97 -4.48 -0.70
C LEU A 71 -10.01 -5.92 -0.17
N ASN A 72 -9.07 -6.31 0.68
CA ASN A 72 -9.08 -7.63 1.34
C ASN A 72 -10.08 -7.73 2.49
N HIS A 73 -10.44 -6.61 3.13
CA HIS A 73 -11.23 -6.62 4.37
C HIS A 73 -12.45 -5.69 4.26
N PRO A 74 -13.37 -5.90 3.31
CA PRO A 74 -14.48 -4.97 3.06
C PRO A 74 -15.39 -4.73 4.28
N ALA A 75 -15.48 -5.69 5.21
CA ALA A 75 -16.10 -5.53 6.51
C ALA A 75 -15.10 -4.94 7.51
N TYR A 76 -15.11 -3.61 7.64
CA TYR A 76 -14.09 -2.88 8.39
C TYR A 76 -13.99 -3.28 9.86
N GLU A 77 -15.08 -3.70 10.51
CA GLU A 77 -15.09 -4.14 11.91
C GLU A 77 -14.23 -5.40 12.16
N GLN A 78 -14.01 -6.19 11.11
CA GLN A 78 -13.22 -7.43 11.14
C GLN A 78 -11.81 -7.24 10.59
N ALA A 79 -11.47 -6.04 10.11
CA ALA A 79 -10.18 -5.75 9.52
C ALA A 79 -9.04 -5.85 10.57
N PRO A 80 -7.86 -6.39 10.20
CA PRO A 80 -6.69 -6.42 11.07
C PRO A 80 -6.29 -5.02 11.56
N GLU A 81 -5.68 -4.93 12.74
CA GLU A 81 -5.20 -3.65 13.30
C GLU A 81 -3.93 -3.12 12.62
N VAL A 82 -3.35 -3.89 11.69
CA VAL A 82 -2.11 -3.60 10.99
C VAL A 82 -2.26 -3.82 9.49
N LEU A 83 -1.54 -3.03 8.69
CA LEU A 83 -1.40 -3.28 7.27
C LEU A 83 -0.48 -4.49 7.08
N ALA A 84 -0.99 -5.56 6.46
CA ALA A 84 -0.26 -6.80 6.29
C ALA A 84 0.76 -6.71 5.15
N VAL A 85 1.85 -7.48 5.26
CA VAL A 85 2.72 -7.76 4.12
C VAL A 85 1.90 -8.48 3.05
N HIS A 86 2.01 -8.03 1.81
CA HIS A 86 1.26 -8.63 0.72
C HIS A 86 2.03 -9.78 0.09
N ASP A 87 1.32 -10.86 -0.22
CA ASP A 87 1.85 -11.97 -1.01
C ASP A 87 1.83 -11.59 -2.50
N PRO A 88 3.00 -11.48 -3.16
CA PRO A 88 3.08 -11.18 -4.59
C PRO A 88 2.36 -12.19 -5.48
N ALA A 89 2.16 -13.42 -5.00
CA ALA A 89 1.45 -14.46 -5.76
C ALA A 89 -0.09 -14.29 -5.71
N SER A 90 -0.61 -13.47 -4.79
CA SER A 90 -2.05 -13.28 -4.65
C SER A 90 -2.66 -12.58 -5.86
N SER A 91 -3.89 -12.97 -6.21
CA SER A 91 -4.59 -12.38 -7.37
C SER A 91 -4.89 -10.90 -7.17
N LEU A 92 -5.22 -10.47 -5.95
CA LEU A 92 -5.48 -9.07 -5.64
C LEU A 92 -4.23 -8.20 -5.80
N PHE A 93 -3.08 -8.67 -5.30
CA PHE A 93 -1.82 -7.95 -5.46
C PHE A 93 -1.50 -7.72 -6.94
N ARG A 94 -1.66 -8.76 -7.77
CA ARG A 94 -1.49 -8.63 -9.23
C ARG A 94 -2.49 -7.65 -9.85
N GLN A 95 -3.76 -7.71 -9.46
CA GLN A 95 -4.79 -6.80 -9.96
C GLN A 95 -4.50 -5.32 -9.63
N ILE A 96 -3.85 -5.04 -8.51
CA ILE A 96 -3.47 -3.68 -8.12
C ILE A 96 -2.18 -3.25 -8.82
N ALA A 97 -1.30 -4.20 -9.13
CA ALA A 97 -0.04 -3.97 -9.81
C ALA A 97 -0.16 -3.79 -11.34
N THR A 98 -1.20 -4.33 -11.99
CA THR A 98 -1.43 -4.25 -13.44
C THR A 98 -2.47 -3.22 -13.82
#